data_AF-S9WAU1-F1
#
_entry.id   AF-S9WAU1-F1
#
_cell.length_a   1.000
_cell.length_b   1.000
_cell.length_c   1.000
_cell.angle_alpha   90.00
_cell.angle_beta   90.00
_cell.angle_gamma   90.00
#
_symmetry.space_group_name_H-M   'P 1'
#
loop_
_entity.id
_entity.type
_entity.pdbx_description
1 polymer ?
#
loop_
_entity_poly.entity_id
_entity_poly.type
_entity_poly.pdbx_seq_one_letter_code
_entity_poly.pdbx_strand_id
1 'polypeptide(L)'
;MSENGPPDPVAALGLVDETESLHFLNTCLCDAQQVHLLVLGSMTSDVDGTAASILLEESVQSYLGELLQKYASSVALRKKLVSGECLHFLDCLTRSDCREEFIAAAASPEFVRAVL
;
A
#
# COMPACT_ATOMS: atom_id res chain seq x y z
N MET A 1 10.89 12.46 -45.09
CA MET A 1 10.84 11.24 -44.26
C MET A 1 10.63 11.69 -42.83
N SER A 2 9.38 11.73 -42.38
CA SER A 2 9.04 12.15 -41.01
C SER A 2 8.20 11.04 -40.40
N GLU A 3 8.87 10.05 -39.81
CA GLU A 3 8.22 9.11 -38.89
C GLU A 3 7.99 9.85 -37.56
N ASN A 4 6.80 10.42 -37.40
CA ASN A 4 6.22 10.58 -36.07
C ASN A 4 5.35 9.35 -35.85
N GLY A 5 5.96 8.28 -35.33
CA GLY A 5 5.20 7.15 -34.81
C GLY A 5 4.35 7.63 -33.62
N PRO A 6 3.10 7.15 -33.48
CA PRO A 6 2.32 7.42 -32.28
C PRO A 6 3.09 6.90 -31.05
N PRO A 7 3.00 7.57 -29.89
CA PRO A 7 3.68 7.12 -28.67
C PRO A 7 3.23 5.70 -28.34
N ASP A 8 4.20 4.79 -28.12
CA ASP A 8 3.96 3.40 -27.80
C ASP A 8 2.96 3.25 -26.64
N PRO A 9 1.78 2.65 -26.85
CA PRO A 9 0.77 2.47 -25.79
C PRO A 9 1.24 1.55 -24.66
N VAL A 10 2.31 0.78 -24.89
CA VAL A 10 2.95 -0.09 -23.88
C VAL A 10 3.69 0.71 -22.82
N ALA A 11 4.30 1.86 -23.16
CA ALA A 11 4.97 2.71 -22.17
C ALA A 11 3.97 3.45 -21.27
N ALA A 12 2.77 3.74 -21.79
CA ALA A 12 1.68 4.33 -21.01
C ALA A 12 1.15 3.34 -19.96
N LEU A 13 1.11 2.03 -20.25
CA LEU A 13 0.64 1.00 -19.31
C LEU A 13 1.56 0.84 -18.07
N GLY A 14 2.87 1.04 -18.23
CA GLY A 14 3.82 1.02 -17.10
C GLY A 14 3.79 2.27 -16.22
N LEU A 15 3.23 3.37 -16.73
CA LEU A 15 3.05 4.62 -15.98
C LEU A 15 1.73 4.66 -15.20
N VAL A 16 0.69 3.95 -15.64
CA VAL A 16 -0.58 3.84 -14.89
C VAL A 16 -0.34 3.09 -13.58
N ASP A 17 0.33 1.94 -13.64
CA ASP A 17 0.70 1.17 -12.43
C ASP A 17 1.61 1.98 -11.49
N GLU A 18 2.59 2.72 -12.02
CA GLU A 18 3.43 3.59 -11.18
C GLU A 18 2.64 4.73 -10.55
N THR A 19 1.78 5.40 -11.32
CA THR A 19 1.00 6.55 -10.83
C THR A 19 -0.04 6.12 -9.81
N GLU A 20 -0.73 4.99 -10.05
CA GLU A 20 -1.73 4.43 -9.15
C GLU A 20 -1.11 3.88 -7.87
N SER A 21 -0.01 3.13 -7.97
CA SER A 21 0.71 2.65 -6.77
C SER A 21 1.28 3.80 -5.95
N LEU A 22 1.85 4.82 -6.60
CA LEU A 22 2.37 6.00 -5.92
C LEU A 22 1.26 6.76 -5.21
N HIS A 23 0.12 6.93 -5.88
CA HIS A 23 -1.06 7.56 -5.29
C HIS A 23 -1.58 6.78 -4.09
N PHE A 24 -1.65 5.44 -4.18
CA PHE A 24 -2.00 4.57 -3.07
C PHE A 24 -1.06 4.76 -1.87
N LEU A 25 0.25 4.68 -2.08
CA LEU A 25 1.23 4.85 -0.99
C LEU A 25 1.14 6.23 -0.33
N ASN A 26 0.99 7.28 -1.14
CA ASN A 26 0.93 8.66 -0.65
C ASN A 26 -0.42 9.05 -0.06
N THR A 27 -1.48 8.27 -0.28
CA THR A 27 -2.83 8.57 0.23
C THR A 27 -3.21 7.66 1.38
N CYS A 28 -2.94 6.37 1.26
CA CYS A 28 -3.39 5.36 2.21
C CYS A 28 -2.33 5.03 3.25
N LEU A 29 -1.05 5.24 2.95
CA LEU A 29 0.07 4.90 3.84
C LEU A 29 0.89 6.13 4.24
N CYS A 30 0.43 7.36 4.00
CA CYS A 30 1.24 8.55 4.32
C CYS A 30 1.40 8.81 5.82
N ASP A 31 0.44 8.36 6.63
CA ASP A 31 0.40 8.53 8.08
C ASP A 31 -0.51 7.48 8.74
N ALA A 32 -0.46 7.41 10.07
CA ALA A 32 -1.21 6.43 10.86
C ALA A 32 -2.74 6.58 10.74
N GLN A 33 -3.26 7.79 10.53
CA GLN A 33 -4.70 8.01 10.37
C GLN A 33 -5.19 7.37 9.06
N GLN A 34 -4.45 7.56 7.98
CA GLN A 34 -4.80 6.99 6.68
C GLN A 34 -4.68 5.47 6.68
N VAL A 35 -3.68 4.91 7.36
CA VAL A 35 -3.54 3.47 7.53
C VAL A 35 -4.71 2.90 8.34
N HIS A 36 -5.13 3.57 9.42
CA HIS A 36 -6.31 3.19 10.19
C HIS A 36 -7.56 3.13 9.31
N LEU A 37 -7.78 4.14 8.45
CA LEU A 37 -8.92 4.17 7.53
C LEU A 37 -8.84 3.07 6.46
N LEU A 38 -7.66 2.81 5.89
CA LEU A 38 -7.44 1.71 4.96
C LEU A 38 -7.80 0.37 5.60
N VAL A 39 -7.31 0.14 6.82
CA VAL A 39 -7.53 -1.10 7.56
C VAL A 39 -9.02 -1.26 7.88
N LEU A 40 -9.70 -0.24 8.40
CA LEU A 40 -11.15 -0.30 8.64
C LEU A 40 -11.95 -0.58 7.36
N GLY A 41 -11.60 0.08 6.25
CA GLY A 41 -12.25 -0.14 4.96
C GLY A 41 -12.00 -1.52 4.36
N SER A 42 -10.92 -2.19 4.78
CA SER A 42 -10.58 -3.55 4.34
C SER A 42 -11.25 -4.66 5.15
N MET A 43 -11.86 -4.33 6.29
CA MET A 43 -12.48 -5.32 7.16
C MET A 43 -13.77 -5.86 6.52
N THR A 44 -13.84 -7.17 6.38
CA THR A 44 -15.02 -7.91 5.96
C THR A 44 -15.60 -8.65 7.16
N SER A 45 -16.93 -8.68 7.25
CA SER A 45 -17.61 -9.54 8.20
C SER A 45 -17.74 -10.92 7.56
N ASP A 46 -16.95 -11.90 8.04
CA ASP A 46 -17.15 -13.28 7.64
C ASP A 46 -18.44 -13.84 8.28
N VAL A 47 -19.03 -14.86 7.65
CA VAL A 47 -20.29 -15.50 8.06
C VAL A 47 -20.22 -16.07 9.48
N ASP A 48 -19.01 -16.37 9.97
CA ASP A 48 -18.76 -16.89 11.32
C ASP A 48 -18.54 -15.78 12.38
N GLY A 49 -18.68 -14.51 12.02
CA GLY A 49 -18.43 -13.38 12.92
C GLY A 49 -16.94 -13.12 13.22
N THR A 50 -16.05 -13.84 12.51
CA THR A 50 -14.62 -13.54 12.52
C THR A 50 -14.39 -12.36 11.58
N ALA A 51 -13.87 -11.25 12.11
CA ALA A 51 -13.44 -10.13 11.27
C ALA A 51 -12.25 -10.59 10.42
N ALA A 52 -12.47 -10.69 9.11
CA ALA A 52 -11.41 -10.93 8.14
C ALA A 52 -11.03 -9.59 7.51
N SER A 53 -9.82 -9.49 6.98
CA SER A 53 -9.39 -8.30 6.23
C SER A 53 -8.94 -8.72 4.85
N ILE A 54 -9.38 -7.98 3.82
CA ILE A 54 -8.91 -8.13 2.44
C ILE A 54 -7.38 -7.96 2.37
N LEU A 55 -6.80 -7.19 3.29
CA LEU A 55 -5.35 -7.03 3.38
C LEU A 55 -4.64 -8.35 3.68
N LEU A 56 -5.30 -9.35 4.27
CA LEU A 56 -4.71 -10.66 4.55
C LEU A 56 -4.79 -11.63 3.36
N GLU A 57 -5.52 -11.28 2.30
CA GLU A 57 -5.64 -12.14 1.12
C GLU A 57 -4.29 -12.29 0.40
N GLU A 58 -4.00 -13.51 -0.07
CA GLU A 58 -2.71 -13.85 -0.71
C GLU A 58 -2.39 -12.94 -1.90
N SER A 59 -3.39 -12.67 -2.74
CA SER A 59 -3.26 -11.78 -3.90
C SER A 59 -2.87 -10.36 -3.49
N VAL A 60 -3.45 -9.85 -2.40
CA VAL A 60 -3.18 -8.50 -1.88
C VAL A 60 -1.80 -8.45 -1.24
N GLN A 61 -1.43 -9.48 -0.48
CA GLN A 61 -0.10 -9.59 0.13
C GLN A 61 1.01 -9.68 -0.91
N SER A 62 0.78 -10.40 -2.01
CA SER A 62 1.69 -10.46 -3.14
C SER A 62 1.90 -9.08 -3.75
N TYR A 63 0.80 -8.37 -4.04
CA TYR A 63 0.86 -7.00 -4.58
C TYR A 63 1.60 -6.02 -3.64
N LEU A 64 1.27 -6.02 -2.35
CA LEU A 64 1.93 -5.15 -1.37
C LEU A 64 3.43 -5.47 -1.24
N GLY A 65 3.79 -6.76 -1.31
CA GLY A 65 5.19 -7.20 -1.30
C GLY A 65 5.96 -6.73 -2.54
N GLU A 66 5.35 -6.82 -3.72
CA GLU A 66 5.93 -6.30 -4.97
C GLU A 66 6.14 -4.78 -4.90
N LEU A 67 5.16 -4.03 -4.36
CA LEU A 67 5.31 -2.60 -4.11
C LEU A 67 6.47 -2.31 -3.17
N LEU A 68 6.58 -3.04 -2.06
CA LEU A 68 7.66 -2.84 -1.11
C LEU A 68 9.02 -3.03 -1.78
N GLN A 69 9.20 -4.11 -2.53
CA GLN A 69 10.43 -4.38 -3.28
C GLN A 69 10.72 -3.28 -4.30
N LYS A 70 9.72 -2.88 -5.10
CA LYS A 70 9.83 -1.84 -6.15
C LYS A 70 10.30 -0.50 -5.57
N TYR A 71 9.72 -0.07 -4.46
CA TYR A 71 10.05 1.22 -3.87
C TYR A 71 11.32 1.15 -2.98
N ALA A 72 11.57 0.05 -2.26
CA ALA A 72 12.79 -0.09 -1.46
C ALA A 72 14.05 -0.06 -2.33
N SER A 73 14.00 -0.70 -3.51
CA SER A 73 15.14 -0.82 -4.43
C SER A 73 15.40 0.44 -5.27
N SER A 74 14.46 1.39 -5.35
CA SER A 74 14.61 2.61 -6.18
C SER A 74 14.61 3.90 -5.36
N VAL A 75 15.78 4.55 -5.27
CA VAL A 75 15.91 5.88 -4.64
C VAL A 75 15.04 6.93 -5.34
N ALA A 76 14.91 6.86 -6.67
CA ALA A 76 14.11 7.80 -7.44
C ALA A 76 12.62 7.71 -7.08
N LEU A 77 12.10 6.50 -6.89
CA LEU A 77 10.71 6.29 -6.46
C LEU A 77 10.49 6.70 -5.01
N ARG A 78 11.45 6.41 -4.11
CA ARG A 78 11.37 6.87 -2.71
C ARG A 78 11.28 8.38 -2.58
N LYS A 79 11.98 9.11 -3.45
CA LYS A 79 11.90 10.58 -3.48
C LYS A 79 10.53 11.13 -3.91
N LYS A 80 9.68 10.29 -4.53
CA LYS A 80 8.30 10.66 -4.90
C LYS A 80 7.29 10.43 -3.77
N LEU A 81 7.71 9.77 -2.68
CA LEU A 81 6.84 9.55 -1.52
C LEU A 81 6.69 10.84 -0.72
N VAL A 82 5.47 11.11 -0.27
CA VAL A 82 5.12 12.27 0.55
C VAL A 82 5.67 12.11 1.97
N SER A 83 5.68 10.87 2.48
CA SER A 83 6.21 10.53 3.80
C SER A 83 7.20 9.37 3.71
N GLY A 84 8.25 9.42 4.54
CA GLY A 84 9.15 8.28 4.74
C GLY A 84 8.43 7.10 5.41
N GLU A 85 7.31 7.36 6.09
CA GLU A 85 6.51 6.36 6.80
C GLU A 85 5.72 5.45 5.85
N CYS A 86 5.49 5.86 4.60
CA CYS A 86 4.80 5.02 3.60
C CYS A 86 5.43 3.63 3.48
N LEU A 87 6.76 3.56 3.48
CA LEU A 87 7.46 2.28 3.40
C LEU A 87 7.47 1.52 4.72
N HIS A 88 7.46 2.24 5.84
CA HIS A 88 7.37 1.60 7.15
C HIS A 88 6.03 0.89 7.32
N PHE A 89 4.92 1.57 7.01
CA PHE A 89 3.60 0.96 7.09
C PHE A 89 3.42 -0.15 6.05
N LEU A 90 3.98 0.00 4.85
CA LEU A 90 3.97 -1.07 3.84
C LEU A 90 4.75 -2.31 4.29
N ASP A 91 5.90 -2.13 4.96
CA ASP A 91 6.66 -3.22 5.58
C ASP A 91 5.85 -3.93 6.66
N CYS A 92 5.21 -3.18 7.57
CA CYS A 92 4.34 -3.76 8.60
C CYS A 92 3.14 -4.53 8.02
N LEU A 93 2.57 -4.06 6.91
CA LEU A 93 1.44 -4.73 6.24
C LEU A 93 1.85 -6.01 5.51
N THR A 94 3.14 -6.19 5.18
CA THR A 94 3.64 -7.32 4.37
C THR A 94 4.41 -8.37 5.18
N ARG A 95 4.96 -7.98 6.32
CA ARG A 95 5.73 -8.87 7.20
C ARG A 95 4.87 -9.94 7.85
N SER A 96 5.17 -11.20 7.51
CA SER A 96 4.41 -12.35 8.01
C SER A 96 4.45 -12.52 9.52
N ASP A 97 5.47 -12.00 10.20
CA ASP A 97 5.65 -12.14 11.63
C ASP A 97 4.77 -11.19 12.47
N CYS A 98 4.36 -10.05 11.93
CA CYS A 98 3.61 -9.03 12.69
C CYS A 98 2.40 -8.45 11.96
N ARG A 99 2.15 -8.85 10.71
CA ARG A 99 1.05 -8.39 9.84
C ARG A 99 -0.32 -8.41 10.52
N GLU A 100 -0.70 -9.54 11.11
CA GLU A 100 -2.02 -9.72 11.69
C GLU A 100 -2.19 -8.85 12.94
N GLU A 101 -1.16 -8.79 13.78
CA GLU A 101 -1.12 -7.92 14.97
C GLU A 101 -1.16 -6.44 14.57
N PHE A 102 -0.44 -6.07 13.52
CA PHE A 102 -0.43 -4.71 13.00
C PHE A 102 -1.81 -4.31 12.45
N ILE A 103 -2.46 -5.17 11.67
CA ILE A 103 -3.82 -4.94 11.16
C ILE A 103 -4.81 -4.83 12.33
N ALA A 104 -4.72 -5.70 13.33
CA ALA A 104 -5.58 -5.63 14.52
C ALA A 104 -5.35 -4.33 15.32
N ALA A 105 -4.10 -3.93 15.49
CA ALA A 105 -3.75 -2.67 16.14
C ALA A 105 -4.27 -1.47 15.35
N ALA A 106 -4.02 -1.44 14.04
CA ALA A 106 -4.44 -0.38 13.13
C ALA A 106 -5.97 -0.29 12.98
N ALA A 107 -6.73 -1.34 13.28
CA ALA A 107 -8.19 -1.27 13.36
C ALA A 107 -8.68 -0.50 14.60
N SER A 108 -7.84 -0.31 15.63
CA SER A 108 -8.18 0.42 16.84
C SER A 108 -8.03 1.93 16.66
N PRO A 109 -8.95 2.76 17.17
CA PRO A 109 -8.81 4.23 17.12
C PRO A 109 -7.59 4.74 17.89
N GLU A 110 -7.07 3.98 18.85
CA GLU A 110 -5.87 4.35 19.62
C GLU A 110 -4.59 4.25 18.78
N PHE A 111 -4.60 3.53 17.65
CA PHE A 111 -3.47 3.45 16.72
C PHE A 111 -3.03 4.83 16.23
N VAL A 112 -4.00 5.68 15.87
CA VAL A 112 -3.74 7.05 15.39
C VAL A 112 -3.06 7.88 16.47
N ARG A 113 -3.32 7.60 17.75
CA ARG A 113 -2.76 8.34 18.89
C ARG A 113 -1.43 7.79 19.37
N ALA A 114 -1.11 6.54 19.05
CA ALA A 114 0.12 5.87 19.47
C ALA A 114 1.33 6.20 18.56
N VAL A 115 1.07 6.69 17.34
CA VAL A 115 2.10 7.00 16.33
C VAL A 115 2.39 8.51 16.23
N LEU A 116 1.55 9.36 16.84
CA LEU A 116 1.73 10.82 16.95
C LEU A 116 2.50 11.21 18.21
#